data_AF-A0A7K6SBT8-F1
#
_entry.id   AF-A0A7K6SBT8-F1
#
_cell.length_a   1.000
_cell.length_b   1.000
_cell.length_c   1.000
_cell.angle_alpha   90.00
_cell.angle_beta   90.00
_cell.angle_gamma   90.00
#
_symmetry.space_group_name_H-M   'P 1'
#
loop_
_entity.id
_entity.type
_entity.pdbx_description
1 polymer ?
#
loop_
_entity_poly.entity_id
_entity_poly.type
_entity_poly.pdbx_seq_one_letter_code
_entity_poly.pdbx_strand_id
1 'polypeptide(L)' 'SGLPRKKLQPAHATFPLSLTQKSASDHSNFDREFLSEKPKLSYSDKNLIESMDQSAFDGFSFINPKFDQILAK' A
#
# COMPACT_ATOMS: atom_id res chain seq x y z
N SER A 1 1.16 28.27 -24.23
CA SER A 1 2.38 27.77 -23.55
C SER A 1 2.05 26.49 -22.79
N GLY A 2 2.10 25.34 -23.46
CA GLY A 2 1.92 24.04 -22.80
C GLY A 2 3.28 23.47 -22.44
N LEU A 3 3.53 23.24 -21.14
CA LEU A 3 4.72 22.51 -20.69
C LEU A 3 4.66 21.09 -21.30
N PRO A 4 5.67 20.61 -22.04
CA PRO A 4 5.61 19.28 -22.61
C PRO A 4 5.65 18.24 -21.48
N ARG A 5 4.67 17.34 -21.46
CA ARG A 5 4.66 16.17 -20.58
C ARG A 5 5.92 15.35 -20.89
N LYS A 6 6.91 15.36 -20.01
CA LYS A 6 8.07 14.47 -20.09
C LYS A 6 7.53 13.05 -19.99
N LYS A 7 7.65 12.27 -21.06
CA LYS A 7 7.43 10.81 -21.01
C LYS A 7 8.36 10.26 -19.93
N LEU A 8 7.81 9.68 -18.87
CA LEU A 8 8.62 8.91 -17.90
C LEU A 8 9.27 7.77 -18.69
N GLN A 9 10.60 7.73 -18.70
CA GLN A 9 11.35 6.61 -19.25
C GLN A 9 11.13 5.39 -18.34
N PRO A 10 11.16 4.14 -18.88
CA PRO A 10 11.13 2.96 -18.03
C PRO A 10 12.24 3.07 -16.98
N ALA A 11 11.95 2.66 -15.75
CA ALA A 11 12.80 2.83 -14.56
C ALA A 11 14.16 2.10 -14.67
N HIS A 12 15.03 2.60 -15.52
CA HIS A 12 16.43 2.17 -15.69
C HIS A 12 17.42 3.30 -15.34
N ALA A 13 16.93 4.47 -14.94
CA ALA A 13 17.76 5.43 -14.24
C ALA A 13 17.94 4.95 -12.80
N THR A 14 19.13 4.45 -12.46
CA THR A 14 19.53 4.22 -11.07
C THR A 14 19.34 5.54 -10.32
N PHE A 15 18.39 5.55 -9.39
CA PHE A 15 18.17 6.69 -8.51
C PHE A 15 19.43 6.82 -7.62
N PRO A 16 20.08 8.00 -7.52
CA PRO A 16 21.34 8.15 -6.78
C PRO A 16 21.21 7.91 -5.27
N LEU A 17 19.99 7.76 -4.76
CA LEU A 17 19.70 7.27 -3.41
C LEU A 17 19.38 5.78 -3.48
N SER A 18 20.38 4.94 -3.29
CA SER A 18 20.21 3.49 -3.20
C SER A 18 19.49 3.12 -1.90
N LEU A 19 18.20 2.78 -2.00
CA LEU A 19 17.45 2.14 -0.92
C LEU A 19 18.02 0.73 -0.76
N THR A 20 19.02 0.59 0.12
CA THR A 20 19.77 -0.65 0.28
C THR A 20 18.98 -1.60 1.18
N GLN A 21 18.04 -2.34 0.60
CA GLN A 21 17.24 -3.32 1.34
C GLN A 21 18.05 -4.62 1.52
N LYS A 22 18.25 -5.05 2.76
CA LYS A 22 19.11 -6.20 3.10
C LYS A 22 18.39 -7.55 2.99
N SER A 23 17.08 -7.58 3.15
CA SER A 23 16.24 -8.79 3.07
C SER A 23 14.79 -8.44 2.74
N ALA A 24 13.97 -9.44 2.38
CA ALA A 24 12.55 -9.24 2.07
C ALA A 24 11.73 -8.65 3.24
N SER A 25 12.21 -8.79 4.48
CA SER A 25 11.58 -8.28 5.70
C SER A 25 12.25 -7.02 6.27
N ASP A 26 13.26 -6.48 5.58
CA ASP A 26 14.00 -5.32 6.07
C ASP A 26 13.12 -4.05 6.00
N HIS A 27 12.97 -3.41 7.16
CA HIS A 27 12.17 -2.21 7.36
C HIS A 27 13.03 -0.99 7.75
N SER A 28 14.33 -1.02 7.46
CA SER A 28 15.27 0.06 7.81
C SER A 28 15.00 1.41 7.11
N ASN A 29 14.25 1.40 6.01
CA ASN A 29 13.84 2.61 5.28
C ASN A 29 12.55 3.25 5.82
N PHE A 30 11.95 2.72 6.89
CA PHE A 30 10.75 3.28 7.53
C PHE A 30 11.12 4.04 8.81
N ASP A 31 10.38 5.11 9.12
CA ASP A 31 10.60 5.88 10.34
C ASP A 31 10.36 5.05 11.60
N ARG A 32 11.22 5.26 12.61
CA ARG A 32 11.19 4.48 13.85
C ARG A 32 9.91 4.68 14.66
N GLU A 33 9.26 5.84 14.52
CA GLU A 33 8.01 6.13 15.24
C GLU A 33 6.93 5.08 14.92
N PHE A 34 6.75 4.73 13.64
CA PHE A 34 5.79 3.70 13.22
C PHE A 34 6.24 2.28 13.58
N LEU A 35 7.54 1.99 13.52
CA LEU A 35 8.07 0.66 13.84
C LEU A 35 8.07 0.36 15.35
N SER A 36 8.10 1.40 16.17
CA SER A 36 8.10 1.26 17.63
C SER A 36 6.71 0.95 18.19
N GLU A 37 5.65 1.30 17.47
CA GLU A 37 4.29 0.97 17.86
C GLU A 37 3.96 -0.48 17.55
N LYS A 38 3.31 -1.18 18.49
CA LYS A 38 2.80 -2.52 18.22
C LYS A 38 1.65 -2.44 17.20
N PRO A 39 1.65 -3.27 16.14
CA PRO A 39 0.57 -3.29 15.17
C PRO A 39 -0.75 -3.61 15.87
N LYS A 40 -1.73 -2.71 15.74
CA LYS A 40 -3.04 -2.84 16.37
C LYS A 40 -4.12 -2.25 15.46
N LEU A 41 -5.32 -2.80 15.54
CA LEU A 41 -6.50 -2.21 14.91
C LEU A 41 -7.15 -1.26 15.92
N SER A 42 -7.39 -0.02 15.48
CA SER A 42 -8.15 0.95 16.26
C SER A 42 -9.62 0.53 16.35
N TYR A 43 -10.24 0.79 17.49
CA TYR A 43 -11.68 0.61 17.64
C TYR A 43 -12.45 1.58 16.73
N SER A 44 -13.53 1.09 16.14
CA SER A 44 -14.45 1.90 15.36
C SER A 44 -15.75 2.13 16.14
N ASP A 45 -16.39 3.26 15.89
CA ASP A 45 -17.71 3.57 16.46
C ASP A 45 -18.79 2.75 15.74
N LYS A 46 -19.50 1.91 16.50
CA LYS A 46 -20.54 1.03 15.96
C LYS A 46 -21.73 1.81 15.39
N ASN A 47 -22.13 2.89 16.07
CA ASN A 47 -23.27 3.70 15.64
C ASN A 47 -22.96 4.38 14.30
N LEU A 48 -21.71 4.82 14.13
CA LEU A 48 -21.24 5.36 12.86
C LEU A 48 -21.31 4.29 11.76
N ILE A 49 -20.70 3.11 11.99
CA ILE A 49 -20.70 2.01 11.00
C ILE A 49 -22.12 1.62 10.59
N GLU A 50 -23.03 1.48 11.55
CA GLU A 50 -24.42 1.10 11.31
C GLU A 50 -25.21 2.14 10.51
N SER A 51 -24.84 3.42 10.64
CA SER A 51 -25.48 4.52 9.89
C SER A 51 -24.94 4.70 8.46
N MET A 52 -23.84 4.04 8.11
CA MET A 52 -23.23 4.19 6.79
C MET A 52 -23.97 3.37 5.73
N ASP A 53 -24.13 3.95 4.55
CA ASP A 53 -24.60 3.23 3.37
C ASP A 53 -23.55 2.17 2.96
N GLN A 54 -23.89 0.89 3.13
CA GLN A 54 -22.99 -0.22 2.83
C GLN A 54 -22.80 -0.44 1.33
N SER A 55 -23.75 -0.01 0.50
CA SER A 55 -23.63 -0.13 -0.96
C SER A 55 -22.49 0.73 -1.54
N ALA A 56 -22.02 1.72 -0.77
CA ALA A 56 -20.84 2.50 -1.11
C ALA A 56 -19.56 1.66 -1.28
N PHE A 57 -19.53 0.43 -0.74
CA PHE A 57 -18.42 -0.51 -0.85
C PHE A 57 -18.67 -1.63 -1.86
N ASP A 58 -19.76 -1.58 -2.64
CA ASP A 58 -20.03 -2.55 -3.69
C ASP A 58 -18.89 -2.54 -4.73
N GLY A 59 -18.36 -3.74 -5.03
CA GLY A 59 -17.21 -3.89 -5.93
C GLY A 59 -15.84 -3.51 -5.33
N PHE A 60 -15.75 -3.25 -4.03
CA PHE A 60 -14.47 -2.93 -3.37
C PHE A 60 -13.46 -4.08 -3.43
N SER A 61 -13.92 -5.32 -3.30
CA SER A 61 -13.05 -6.49 -3.30
C SER A 61 -12.49 -6.77 -4.70
N PHE A 62 -11.16 -6.81 -4.79
CA PHE A 62 -10.44 -7.23 -5.98
C PHE A 62 -9.33 -8.22 -5.59
N ILE A 63 -9.24 -9.33 -6.32
CA ILE A 63 -8.13 -10.27 -6.23
C ILE A 63 -7.40 -10.24 -7.57
N ASN A 64 -6.10 -10.01 -7.51
CA ASN A 64 -5.27 -10.15 -8.70
C ASN A 64 -5.23 -11.63 -9.10
N PRO A 65 -5.62 -12.03 -10.33
CA PRO A 65 -5.65 -13.44 -10.74
C PRO A 65 -4.30 -14.16 -10.61
N LYS A 66 -3.19 -13.42 -10.57
CA LYS A 66 -1.85 -13.99 -10.30
C LYS A 66 -1.65 -14.46 -8.86
N PHE A 67 -2.52 -14.05 -7.93
CA PHE A 67 -2.46 -14.38 -6.51
C PHE A 67 -3.32 -15.58 -6.13
N ASP A 68 -4.12 -16.15 -7.04
CA ASP A 68 -5.02 -17.28 -6.76
C ASP A 68 -4.27 -18.49 -6.16
N GLN A 69 -3.02 -18.71 -6.57
CA GLN A 69 -2.19 -19.83 -6.10
C GLN A 69 -1.71 -19.67 -4.65
N ILE A 70 -1.63 -18.45 -4.13
CA ILE A 70 -1.18 -18.18 -2.75
C ILE A 70 -2.35 -18.38 -1.78
N LEU A 71 -3.58 -18.10 -2.23
CA LEU A 71 -4.79 -18.20 -1.42
C LEU A 71 -5.34 -19.64 -1.33
N ALA A 72 -5.00 -20.51 -2.28
CA ALA A 72 -5.50 -21.89 -2.37
C ALA A 72 -4.76 -22.89 -1.45
N LYS A 73 -3.94 -22.41 -0.51
CA LYS A 73 -3.10 -23.22 0.38
C LYS A 73 -3.45 -22.96 1.84
#